data_AF-A0A965KKX1-F1
#
_entry.id   AF-A0A965KKX1-F1
#
_cell.length_a   1.000
_cell.length_b   1.000
_cell.length_c   1.000
_cell.angle_alpha   90.00
_cell.angle_beta   90.00
_cell.angle_gamma   90.00
#
_symmetry.space_group_name_H-M   'P 1'
#
loop_
_entity.id
_entity.type
_entity.pdbx_description
1 polymer ?
#
loop_
_entity_poly.entity_id
_entity_poly.type
_entity_poly.pdbx_seq_one_letter_code
_entity_poly.pdbx_strand_id
1 'polypeptide(L)'
;MSSYLSAHETIAAIRSGKTTAAELATEALERIQSVDQSGYELNSVLAVSKTALSDAMTISKDLPLAGLPILIKDNIQAIGLPATAGSKALENYPVKQDSELVTRLRAAGANIIGATNLSEWANIRSSKSTSGWSAVGGLTANPWIHKHSAGGSSSGSGSAIAAGLVSLAVGTETDGSIVCPASLNGCVGIKPTVGSVSRVGVIPISDAQDSPGPMARSVVDAALLLEVLSGITGLVAAANSNQPLRIGIVKSWLSGDAGTDQLFEVAVSALAKTNVTLVEIKVSAPAESIGNDEYECLLHELVDDLGTYLPGRTNGEIVSLAEVVKFNLANAETELKHFGQELFDAALDLG
;
A
#
# COMPACT_ATOMS: atom_id res chain seq x y z
N MET A 1 2.63 20.74 -13.83
CA MET A 1 1.14 20.80 -13.89
C MET A 1 0.56 20.95 -12.47
N SER A 2 -0.77 20.97 -12.28
CA SER A 2 -1.34 20.83 -10.92
C SER A 2 -0.91 19.48 -10.32
N SER A 3 -0.40 19.48 -9.09
CA SER A 3 0.01 18.26 -8.36
C SER A 3 -1.14 17.31 -8.03
N TYR A 4 -2.38 17.72 -8.31
CA TYR A 4 -3.60 16.98 -7.97
C TYR A 4 -4.39 16.49 -9.18
N LEU A 5 -3.83 16.54 -10.39
CA LEU A 5 -4.47 15.93 -11.56
C LEU A 5 -4.76 14.45 -11.31
N SER A 6 -5.90 13.97 -11.80
CA SER A 6 -6.23 12.54 -11.79
C SER A 6 -5.28 11.74 -12.67
N ALA A 7 -5.23 10.42 -12.47
CA ALA A 7 -4.43 9.55 -13.35
C ALA A 7 -4.92 9.65 -14.80
N HIS A 8 -6.23 9.67 -15.00
CA HIS A 8 -6.85 9.78 -16.34
C HIS A 8 -6.51 11.10 -17.05
N GLU A 9 -6.58 12.24 -16.36
CA GLU A 9 -6.20 13.54 -16.94
C GLU A 9 -4.70 13.57 -17.29
N THR A 10 -3.87 12.99 -16.44
CA THR A 10 -2.42 12.92 -16.66
C THR A 10 -2.10 12.05 -17.87
N ILE A 11 -2.71 10.87 -17.99
CA ILE A 11 -2.57 9.98 -19.15
C ILE A 11 -3.04 10.68 -20.44
N ALA A 12 -4.16 11.40 -20.39
CA ALA A 12 -4.67 12.15 -21.53
C ALA A 12 -3.71 13.29 -21.95
N ALA A 13 -3.09 13.98 -20.98
CA ALA A 13 -2.08 15.01 -21.24
C ALA A 13 -0.84 14.43 -21.95
N ILE A 14 -0.34 13.26 -21.52
CA ILE A 14 0.80 12.59 -22.18
C ILE A 14 0.42 12.18 -23.61
N ARG A 15 -0.73 11.53 -23.80
CA ARG A 15 -1.18 11.06 -25.13
C ARG A 15 -1.32 12.20 -26.14
N SER A 16 -1.89 13.31 -25.70
CA SER A 16 -2.08 14.53 -26.50
C SER A 16 -0.79 15.34 -26.71
N GLY A 17 0.31 14.99 -26.06
CA GLY A 17 1.58 15.71 -26.16
C GLY A 17 1.61 17.04 -25.43
N LYS A 18 0.66 17.29 -24.52
CA LYS A 18 0.68 18.48 -23.62
C LYS A 18 1.78 18.39 -22.57
N THR A 19 2.24 17.17 -22.30
CA THR A 19 3.36 16.85 -21.42
C THR A 19 3.99 15.52 -21.85
N THR A 20 5.10 15.15 -21.23
CA THR A 20 5.75 13.85 -21.41
C THR A 20 5.84 13.07 -20.10
N ALA A 21 6.03 11.75 -20.19
CA ALA A 21 6.30 10.92 -19.03
C ALA A 21 7.57 11.36 -18.27
N ALA A 22 8.58 11.87 -18.98
CA ALA A 22 9.83 12.35 -18.37
C ALA A 22 9.64 13.66 -17.60
N GLU A 23 8.85 14.60 -18.13
CA GLU A 23 8.47 15.82 -17.40
C GLU A 23 7.71 15.48 -16.13
N LEU A 24 6.70 14.61 -16.21
CA LEU A 24 5.92 14.18 -15.04
C LEU A 24 6.77 13.43 -14.00
N ALA A 25 7.69 12.58 -14.45
CA ALA A 25 8.64 11.91 -13.56
C ALA A 25 9.55 12.93 -12.85
N THR A 26 10.03 13.93 -13.59
CA THR A 26 10.84 15.01 -13.02
C THR A 26 10.05 15.80 -11.97
N GLU A 27 8.82 16.23 -12.31
CA GLU A 27 7.93 16.95 -11.37
C GLU A 27 7.65 16.11 -10.10
N ALA A 28 7.40 14.80 -10.24
CA ALA A 28 7.16 13.92 -9.10
C ALA A 28 8.40 13.75 -8.20
N LEU A 29 9.58 13.58 -8.79
CA LEU A 29 10.85 13.45 -8.06
C LEU A 29 11.23 14.75 -7.33
N GLU A 30 11.02 15.91 -7.96
CA GLU A 30 11.21 17.22 -7.31
C GLU A 30 10.27 17.41 -6.12
N ARG A 31 9.00 16.96 -6.24
CA ARG A 31 8.04 17.00 -5.13
C ARG A 31 8.42 16.05 -3.99
N ILE A 32 8.89 14.85 -4.30
CA ILE A 32 9.42 13.92 -3.29
C ILE A 32 10.56 14.63 -2.54
N GLN A 33 11.50 15.24 -3.26
CA GLN A 33 12.58 15.98 -2.62
C GLN A 33 12.06 17.12 -1.72
N SER A 34 11.15 17.96 -2.21
CA SER A 34 10.74 19.20 -1.53
C SER A 34 9.63 19.06 -0.47
N VAL A 35 8.89 17.95 -0.47
CA VAL A 35 7.77 17.71 0.47
C VAL A 35 8.05 16.50 1.36
N ASP A 36 8.57 15.42 0.79
CA ASP A 36 8.75 14.15 1.48
C ASP A 36 10.05 14.09 2.29
N GLN A 37 11.16 14.45 1.64
CA GLN A 37 12.52 14.31 2.19
C GLN A 37 13.09 15.61 2.76
N SER A 38 12.54 16.75 2.35
CA SER A 38 12.87 18.06 2.90
C SER A 38 11.58 18.86 3.05
N GLY A 39 11.52 19.78 4.02
CA GLY A 39 10.32 20.60 4.24
C GLY A 39 9.37 20.00 5.27
N TYR A 40 8.23 19.45 4.84
CA TYR A 40 7.24 18.87 5.76
C TYR A 40 7.71 17.52 6.33
N GLU A 41 8.69 16.87 5.71
CA GLU A 41 9.33 15.65 6.20
C GLU A 41 8.30 14.53 6.43
N LEU A 42 7.62 14.14 5.34
CA LEU A 42 6.64 13.06 5.39
C LEU A 42 7.27 11.69 5.56
N ASN A 43 8.50 11.46 5.06
CA ASN A 43 9.15 10.14 5.01
C ASN A 43 8.21 9.04 4.48
N SER A 44 7.44 9.35 3.44
CA SER A 44 6.51 8.43 2.79
C SER A 44 7.19 7.62 1.68
N VAL A 45 8.31 8.10 1.12
CA VAL A 45 9.10 7.42 0.08
C VAL A 45 10.40 6.90 0.68
N LEU A 46 10.51 5.58 0.80
CA LEU A 46 11.68 4.88 1.35
C LEU A 46 12.85 4.89 0.37
N ALA A 47 12.57 4.71 -0.94
CA ALA A 47 13.60 4.72 -1.97
C ALA A 47 13.06 5.24 -3.30
N VAL A 48 13.94 5.90 -4.06
CA VAL A 48 13.67 6.36 -5.43
C VAL A 48 14.42 5.47 -6.42
N SER A 49 13.77 5.10 -7.53
CA SER A 49 14.40 4.35 -8.62
C SER A 49 15.43 5.23 -9.33
N LYS A 50 16.66 4.72 -9.47
CA LYS A 50 17.74 5.40 -10.20
C LYS A 50 17.48 5.49 -11.71
N THR A 51 16.59 4.66 -12.23
CA THR A 51 16.22 4.61 -13.66
C THR A 51 14.90 5.32 -13.96
N ALA A 52 14.23 5.91 -12.96
CA ALA A 52 12.90 6.53 -13.12
C ALA A 52 12.80 7.50 -14.32
N LEU A 53 13.83 8.31 -14.56
CA LEU A 53 13.86 9.26 -15.68
C LEU A 53 14.17 8.59 -17.03
N SER A 54 15.13 7.65 -17.07
CA SER A 54 15.46 6.93 -18.30
C SER A 54 14.32 6.02 -18.74
N ASP A 55 13.65 5.37 -17.79
CA ASP A 55 12.51 4.49 -18.04
C ASP A 55 11.37 5.31 -18.67
N ALA A 56 11.03 6.47 -18.07
CA ALA A 56 10.03 7.39 -18.61
C ALA A 56 10.26 7.82 -20.07
N MET A 57 11.52 7.93 -20.53
CA MET A 57 11.82 8.32 -21.91
C MET A 57 11.52 7.19 -22.93
N THR A 58 11.43 5.95 -22.47
CA THR A 58 11.27 4.77 -23.33
C THR A 58 9.87 4.18 -23.32
N ILE A 59 9.05 4.54 -22.32
CA ILE A 59 7.68 4.04 -22.20
C ILE A 59 6.81 4.61 -23.33
N SER A 60 6.11 3.73 -24.04
CA SER A 60 5.14 4.14 -25.05
C SER A 60 3.94 4.82 -24.41
N LYS A 61 3.58 6.01 -24.92
CA LYS A 61 2.37 6.75 -24.53
C LYS A 61 1.06 6.06 -24.91
N ASP A 62 1.12 5.04 -25.77
CA ASP A 62 -0.05 4.29 -26.23
C ASP A 62 -0.43 3.15 -25.27
N LEU A 63 0.43 2.84 -24.29
CA LEU A 63 0.12 1.86 -23.24
C LEU A 63 -0.95 2.41 -22.27
N PRO A 64 -1.66 1.53 -21.52
CA PRO A 64 -2.74 1.93 -20.62
C PRO A 64 -2.39 3.07 -19.66
N LEU A 65 -1.20 3.03 -19.05
CA LEU A 65 -0.72 4.02 -18.08
C LEU A 65 0.22 5.07 -18.69
N ALA A 66 0.61 4.93 -19.96
CA ALA A 66 1.30 5.95 -20.76
C ALA A 66 2.55 6.60 -20.11
N GLY A 67 3.24 5.94 -19.20
CA GLY A 67 4.41 6.46 -18.47
C GLY A 67 4.08 7.24 -17.19
N LEU A 68 2.85 7.10 -16.67
CA LEU A 68 2.42 7.71 -15.42
C LEU A 68 3.37 7.31 -14.26
N PRO A 69 3.91 8.27 -13.48
CA PRO A 69 4.68 7.98 -12.28
C PRO A 69 3.83 7.33 -11.20
N ILE A 70 4.29 6.19 -10.67
CA ILE A 70 3.63 5.46 -9.58
C ILE A 70 4.62 5.04 -8.51
N LEU A 71 4.12 4.81 -7.30
CA LEU A 71 4.86 4.23 -6.18
C LEU A 71 4.32 2.85 -5.82
N ILE A 72 5.19 1.97 -5.31
CA ILE A 72 4.78 0.66 -4.78
C ILE A 72 5.24 0.54 -3.33
N LYS A 73 4.52 -0.19 -2.47
CA LYS A 73 4.97 -0.46 -1.10
C LYS A 73 6.27 -1.25 -1.09
N ASP A 74 7.18 -0.94 -0.16
CA ASP A 74 8.50 -1.60 -0.07
C ASP A 74 8.45 -3.07 0.41
N ASN A 75 7.27 -3.69 0.48
CA ASN A 75 7.17 -5.15 0.57
C ASN A 75 6.95 -5.84 -0.79
N ILE A 76 7.01 -5.08 -1.89
CA ILE A 76 6.81 -5.57 -3.27
C ILE A 76 8.15 -5.57 -4.00
N GLN A 77 8.54 -6.72 -4.57
CA GLN A 77 9.73 -6.82 -5.39
C GLN A 77 9.56 -6.08 -6.73
N ALA A 78 10.47 -5.15 -6.99
CA ALA A 78 10.71 -4.55 -8.30
C ALA A 78 12.22 -4.36 -8.51
N ILE A 79 12.74 -4.78 -9.66
CA ILE A 79 14.14 -4.56 -10.04
C ILE A 79 14.42 -3.05 -10.02
N GLY A 80 15.52 -2.69 -9.35
CA GLY A 80 15.92 -1.30 -9.13
C GLY A 80 15.39 -0.67 -7.83
N LEU A 81 14.55 -1.38 -7.07
CA LEU A 81 14.06 -0.97 -5.75
C LEU A 81 14.44 -1.98 -4.65
N PRO A 82 14.40 -1.57 -3.36
CA PRO A 82 14.94 -2.38 -2.27
C PRO A 82 14.10 -3.61 -1.90
N ALA A 83 12.77 -3.44 -1.73
CA ALA A 83 11.86 -4.47 -1.25
C ALA A 83 12.33 -5.09 0.08
N THR A 84 12.42 -4.26 1.12
CA THR A 84 12.99 -4.60 2.43
C THR A 84 11.96 -4.88 3.51
N ALA A 85 10.67 -4.65 3.23
CA ALA A 85 9.63 -4.54 4.25
C ALA A 85 10.01 -3.54 5.38
N GLY A 86 10.85 -2.56 5.07
CA GLY A 86 11.34 -1.57 6.03
C GLY A 86 12.46 -2.05 6.96
N SER A 87 12.93 -3.30 6.86
CA SER A 87 13.94 -3.87 7.76
C SER A 87 15.33 -3.90 7.14
N LYS A 88 16.34 -3.61 7.97
CA LYS A 88 17.75 -3.68 7.57
C LYS A 88 18.21 -5.11 7.29
N ALA A 89 17.47 -6.12 7.75
CA ALA A 89 17.72 -7.52 7.45
C ALA A 89 17.71 -7.80 5.93
N LEU A 90 16.99 -6.98 5.15
CA LEU A 90 16.85 -7.16 3.70
C LEU A 90 17.56 -6.08 2.86
N GLU A 91 18.12 -5.03 3.48
CA GLU A 91 18.68 -3.84 2.81
C GLU A 91 19.83 -4.17 1.84
N ASN A 92 20.65 -5.18 2.18
CA ASN A 92 21.82 -5.56 1.39
C ASN A 92 21.54 -6.65 0.33
N TYR A 93 20.28 -7.01 0.11
CA TYR A 93 19.89 -8.01 -0.88
C TYR A 93 19.11 -7.34 -2.00
N PRO A 94 19.73 -7.04 -3.15
CA PRO A 94 19.00 -6.47 -4.29
C PRO A 94 17.93 -7.41 -4.82
N VAL A 95 16.80 -6.84 -5.25
CA VAL A 95 15.76 -7.57 -5.97
C VAL A 95 16.30 -8.05 -7.32
N LYS A 96 16.14 -9.35 -7.61
CA LYS A 96 16.63 -10.00 -8.83
C LYS A 96 15.54 -10.24 -9.88
N GLN A 97 14.27 -10.16 -9.48
CA GLN A 97 13.12 -10.38 -10.35
C GLN A 97 11.98 -9.43 -9.96
N ASP A 98 11.24 -8.95 -10.94
CA ASP A 98 9.99 -8.25 -10.65
C ASP A 98 8.97 -9.24 -10.08
N SER A 99 8.15 -8.77 -9.13
CA SER A 99 6.90 -9.44 -8.77
C SER A 99 5.97 -9.54 -9.99
N GLU A 100 5.01 -10.46 -9.94
CA GLU A 100 4.06 -10.62 -11.05
C GLU A 100 3.25 -9.33 -11.26
N LEU A 101 2.83 -8.68 -10.17
CA LEU A 101 2.11 -7.41 -10.25
C LEU A 101 2.97 -6.28 -10.86
N VAL A 102 4.27 -6.24 -10.57
CA VAL A 102 5.19 -5.27 -11.17
C VAL A 102 5.40 -5.55 -12.66
N THR A 103 5.48 -6.81 -13.04
CA THR A 103 5.52 -7.21 -14.47
C THR A 103 4.29 -6.68 -15.22
N ARG A 104 3.09 -6.80 -14.63
CA ARG A 104 1.85 -6.25 -15.19
C ARG A 104 1.86 -4.72 -15.26
N LEU A 105 2.33 -4.04 -14.22
CA LEU A 105 2.47 -2.59 -14.19
C LEU A 105 3.40 -2.08 -15.31
N ARG A 106 4.57 -2.70 -15.47
CA ARG A 106 5.51 -2.34 -16.55
C ARG A 106 4.93 -2.60 -17.92
N ALA A 107 4.26 -3.74 -18.13
CA ALA A 107 3.57 -4.05 -19.39
C ALA A 107 2.45 -3.05 -19.71
N ALA A 108 1.78 -2.51 -18.69
CA ALA A 108 0.79 -1.45 -18.83
C ALA A 108 1.41 -0.05 -19.02
N GLY A 109 2.74 0.08 -19.00
CA GLY A 109 3.44 1.35 -19.17
C GLY A 109 3.47 2.23 -17.91
N ALA A 110 3.48 1.64 -16.72
CA ALA A 110 3.74 2.40 -15.50
C ALA A 110 5.22 2.84 -15.43
N ASN A 111 5.46 4.08 -15.00
CA ASN A 111 6.79 4.50 -14.57
C ASN A 111 6.90 4.30 -13.05
N ILE A 112 7.54 3.22 -12.61
CA ILE A 112 7.70 2.92 -11.18
C ILE A 112 8.86 3.74 -10.63
N ILE A 113 8.55 4.87 -10.00
CA ILE A 113 9.56 5.86 -9.62
C ILE A 113 10.16 5.63 -8.23
N GLY A 114 9.58 4.76 -7.41
CA GLY A 114 10.05 4.55 -6.04
C GLY A 114 9.25 3.52 -5.25
N ALA A 115 9.81 3.18 -4.08
CA ALA A 115 9.19 2.36 -3.05
C ALA A 115 8.73 3.26 -1.89
N THR A 116 7.50 3.06 -1.44
CA THR A 116 6.94 3.77 -0.27
C THR A 116 7.32 3.07 1.03
N ASN A 117 7.52 3.87 2.07
CA ASN A 117 7.72 3.37 3.42
C ASN A 117 6.44 2.69 3.96
N LEU A 118 6.60 1.87 4.99
CA LEU A 118 5.54 1.09 5.61
C LEU A 118 5.79 0.96 7.11
N SER A 119 4.77 0.51 7.86
CA SER A 119 5.03 -0.15 9.15
C SER A 119 5.90 -1.38 8.89
N GLU A 120 7.03 -1.50 9.57
CA GLU A 120 8.00 -2.56 9.34
C GLU A 120 7.36 -3.95 9.41
N TRP A 121 7.77 -4.84 8.48
CA TRP A 121 7.20 -6.18 8.31
C TRP A 121 5.67 -6.16 8.22
N ALA A 122 5.14 -5.15 7.50
CA ALA A 122 3.71 -4.93 7.33
C ALA A 122 2.92 -4.90 8.66
N ASN A 123 3.56 -4.43 9.75
CA ASN A 123 3.04 -4.31 11.10
C ASN A 123 2.92 -5.61 11.92
N ILE A 124 3.41 -6.75 11.44
CA ILE A 124 3.35 -8.04 12.17
C ILE A 124 4.57 -8.31 13.06
N ARG A 125 5.34 -7.26 13.43
CA ARG A 125 6.55 -7.42 14.25
C ARG A 125 6.27 -7.40 15.75
N SER A 126 5.48 -6.44 16.22
CA SER A 126 5.26 -6.18 17.66
C SER A 126 3.85 -5.70 17.94
N SER A 127 3.28 -6.15 19.06
CA SER A 127 2.00 -5.65 19.57
C SER A 127 2.06 -4.20 20.09
N LYS A 128 3.26 -3.63 20.17
CA LYS A 128 3.51 -2.24 20.61
C LYS A 128 4.08 -1.39 19.46
N SER A 129 3.91 -1.83 18.22
CA SER A 129 4.45 -1.16 17.05
C SER A 129 3.89 0.25 16.88
N THR A 130 4.67 1.11 16.20
CA THR A 130 4.21 2.42 15.75
C THR A 130 3.89 2.35 14.26
N SER A 131 2.63 2.61 13.89
CA SER A 131 2.21 2.60 12.48
C SER A 131 3.00 3.62 11.64
N GLY A 132 3.54 3.15 10.51
CA GLY A 132 4.36 3.93 9.58
C GLY A 132 5.83 4.04 9.94
N TRP A 133 6.29 3.41 11.02
CA TRP A 133 7.72 3.35 11.35
C TRP A 133 8.39 2.11 10.75
N SER A 134 9.59 2.29 10.22
CA SER A 134 10.53 1.22 9.90
C SER A 134 11.99 1.62 10.14
N ALA A 135 12.88 0.64 10.33
CA ALA A 135 14.31 0.88 10.54
C ALA A 135 15.01 1.48 9.32
N VAL A 136 14.53 1.18 8.10
CA VAL A 136 15.07 1.70 6.83
C VAL A 136 14.47 3.07 6.50
N GLY A 137 13.14 3.21 6.58
CA GLY A 137 12.41 4.39 6.10
C GLY A 137 12.10 5.45 7.15
N GLY A 138 12.31 5.16 8.43
CA GLY A 138 11.92 6.06 9.53
C GLY A 138 10.40 6.10 9.74
N LEU A 139 9.90 7.16 10.38
CA LEU A 139 8.46 7.34 10.66
C LEU A 139 7.79 8.16 9.56
N THR A 140 6.82 7.56 8.87
CA THR A 140 5.93 8.27 7.95
C THR A 140 4.92 9.14 8.69
N ALA A 141 4.88 10.43 8.35
CA ALA A 141 3.92 11.39 8.87
C ALA A 141 2.64 11.47 8.02
N ASN A 142 1.55 11.91 8.65
CA ASN A 142 0.29 12.22 7.96
C ASN A 142 0.35 13.64 7.34
N PRO A 143 0.03 13.81 6.04
CA PRO A 143 0.17 15.09 5.36
C PRO A 143 -0.89 16.12 5.75
N TRP A 144 -1.99 15.71 6.38
CA TRP A 144 -3.00 16.62 6.89
C TRP A 144 -2.57 17.24 8.23
N ILE A 145 -2.00 16.41 9.10
CA ILE A 145 -1.48 16.83 10.41
C ILE A 145 -0.22 16.01 10.70
N HIS A 146 0.96 16.63 10.55
CA HIS A 146 2.28 15.99 10.65
C HIS A 146 2.46 15.09 11.87
N LYS A 147 1.95 15.55 13.03
CA LYS A 147 2.09 14.87 14.31
C LYS A 147 1.14 13.67 14.48
N HIS A 148 0.24 13.43 13.54
CA HIS A 148 -0.69 12.32 13.59
C HIS A 148 -0.18 11.14 12.75
N SER A 149 -0.63 9.94 13.11
CA SER A 149 -0.29 8.73 12.35
C SER A 149 -0.87 8.79 10.92
N ALA A 150 -0.08 8.31 9.96
CA ALA A 150 -0.55 8.04 8.61
C ALA A 150 -1.31 6.70 8.49
N GLY A 151 -1.60 6.02 9.60
CA GLY A 151 -2.10 4.64 9.59
C GLY A 151 -1.05 3.66 9.11
N GLY A 152 -1.45 2.44 8.78
CA GLY A 152 -0.54 1.43 8.26
C GLY A 152 -1.23 0.09 8.00
N SER A 153 -0.52 -0.88 7.43
CA SER A 153 0.93 -0.81 7.15
C SER A 153 1.31 -0.13 5.84
N SER A 154 0.39 0.13 4.90
CA SER A 154 0.69 0.88 3.65
C SER A 154 0.77 2.41 3.87
N SER A 155 1.45 2.83 4.93
CA SER A 155 1.51 4.21 5.43
C SER A 155 2.05 5.18 4.40
N GLY A 156 3.19 4.86 3.79
CA GLY A 156 3.82 5.70 2.78
C GLY A 156 2.99 5.81 1.51
N SER A 157 2.33 4.73 1.08
CA SER A 157 1.42 4.77 -0.08
C SER A 157 0.24 5.73 0.14
N GLY A 158 -0.40 5.67 1.31
CA GLY A 158 -1.49 6.61 1.65
C GLY A 158 -1.01 8.07 1.75
N SER A 159 0.09 8.30 2.48
CA SER A 159 0.67 9.63 2.69
C SER A 159 1.13 10.27 1.37
N ALA A 160 1.80 9.50 0.49
CA ALA A 160 2.26 9.98 -0.81
C ALA A 160 1.12 10.39 -1.76
N ILE A 161 0.00 9.65 -1.75
CA ILE A 161 -1.19 9.98 -2.55
C ILE A 161 -1.86 11.27 -2.06
N ALA A 162 -2.02 11.39 -0.75
CA ALA A 162 -2.64 12.53 -0.11
C ALA A 162 -1.81 13.82 -0.24
N ALA A 163 -0.49 13.70 -0.15
CA ALA A 163 0.44 14.79 -0.40
C ALA A 163 0.60 15.15 -1.89
N GLY A 164 -0.07 14.43 -2.80
CA GLY A 164 0.02 14.67 -4.24
C GLY A 164 1.42 14.46 -4.80
N LEU A 165 2.17 13.46 -4.29
CA LEU A 165 3.47 13.06 -4.85
C LEU A 165 3.27 12.25 -6.13
N VAL A 166 2.28 11.37 -6.13
CA VAL A 166 1.81 10.59 -7.28
C VAL A 166 0.28 10.51 -7.28
N SER A 167 -0.35 10.07 -8.37
CA SER A 167 -1.80 9.83 -8.44
C SER A 167 -2.21 8.39 -8.13
N LEU A 168 -1.26 7.45 -8.27
CA LEU A 168 -1.45 6.02 -8.09
C LEU A 168 -0.31 5.42 -7.26
N ALA A 169 -0.68 4.58 -6.29
CA ALA A 169 0.25 3.78 -5.51
C ALA A 169 -0.30 2.37 -5.27
N VAL A 170 0.58 1.41 -4.99
CA VAL A 170 0.19 0.04 -4.64
C VAL A 170 0.49 -0.23 -3.17
N GLY A 171 -0.55 -0.56 -2.40
CA GLY A 171 -0.44 -1.05 -1.03
C GLY A 171 -0.64 -2.57 -0.95
N THR A 172 -0.51 -3.12 0.26
CA THR A 172 -0.82 -4.52 0.57
C THR A 172 -1.61 -4.60 1.86
N GLU A 173 -2.62 -5.47 1.90
CA GLU A 173 -3.49 -5.67 3.06
C GLU A 173 -3.61 -7.14 3.44
N THR A 174 -3.31 -7.41 4.72
CA THR A 174 -3.66 -8.63 5.45
C THR A 174 -5.01 -8.36 6.14
N ASP A 175 -4.97 -7.45 7.12
CA ASP A 175 -6.14 -6.82 7.74
C ASP A 175 -5.89 -5.30 7.88
N GLY A 176 -6.81 -4.50 7.35
CA GLY A 176 -6.81 -3.03 7.41
C GLY A 176 -5.69 -2.27 6.69
N SER A 177 -4.61 -2.93 6.27
CA SER A 177 -3.35 -2.31 5.85
C SER A 177 -3.35 -1.54 4.52
N ILE A 178 -4.44 -1.51 3.76
CA ILE A 178 -4.75 -0.60 2.64
C ILE A 178 -5.85 0.37 3.08
N VAL A 179 -6.98 -0.12 3.60
CA VAL A 179 -8.18 0.71 3.84
C VAL A 179 -8.00 1.68 5.02
N CYS A 180 -7.28 1.28 6.07
CA CYS A 180 -6.97 2.12 7.22
C CYS A 180 -6.07 3.31 6.84
N PRO A 181 -4.87 3.11 6.25
CA PRO A 181 -4.05 4.24 5.81
C PRO A 181 -4.75 5.01 4.68
N ALA A 182 -5.60 4.40 3.86
CA ALA A 182 -6.38 5.16 2.89
C ALA A 182 -7.32 6.17 3.58
N SER A 183 -8.11 5.69 4.55
CA SER A 183 -9.06 6.50 5.32
C SER A 183 -8.37 7.62 6.10
N LEU A 184 -7.27 7.32 6.82
CA LEU A 184 -6.56 8.30 7.65
C LEU A 184 -5.84 9.38 6.83
N ASN A 185 -5.50 9.09 5.58
CA ASN A 185 -4.90 10.05 4.66
C ASN A 185 -5.92 10.63 3.65
N GLY A 186 -7.22 10.35 3.77
CA GLY A 186 -8.23 10.95 2.89
C GLY A 186 -8.09 10.54 1.42
N CYS A 187 -7.72 9.29 1.16
CA CYS A 187 -7.63 8.72 -0.19
C CYS A 187 -8.49 7.45 -0.33
N VAL A 188 -8.59 6.93 -1.55
CA VAL A 188 -9.29 5.69 -1.87
C VAL A 188 -8.30 4.54 -1.82
N GLY A 189 -8.63 3.49 -1.08
CA GLY A 189 -7.90 2.21 -1.07
C GLY A 189 -8.87 1.07 -1.32
N ILE A 190 -8.49 0.12 -2.19
CA ILE A 190 -9.29 -1.09 -2.44
C ILE A 190 -8.46 -2.29 -2.03
N LYS A 191 -8.92 -3.04 -1.03
CA LYS A 191 -8.49 -4.42 -0.81
C LYS A 191 -9.30 -5.32 -1.75
N PRO A 192 -8.71 -5.92 -2.79
CA PRO A 192 -9.46 -6.82 -3.67
C PRO A 192 -9.67 -8.18 -3.00
N THR A 193 -10.52 -9.00 -3.61
CA THR A 193 -10.69 -10.39 -3.21
C THR A 193 -9.35 -11.12 -3.27
N VAL A 194 -9.00 -11.84 -2.20
CA VAL A 194 -7.77 -12.64 -2.13
C VAL A 194 -7.65 -13.55 -3.35
N GLY A 195 -6.47 -13.54 -3.98
CA GLY A 195 -6.21 -14.27 -5.23
C GLY A 195 -6.54 -13.51 -6.53
N SER A 196 -7.22 -12.35 -6.47
CA SER A 196 -7.50 -11.55 -7.68
C SER A 196 -6.28 -10.76 -8.17
N VAL A 197 -5.34 -10.47 -7.27
CA VAL A 197 -4.02 -9.88 -7.59
C VAL A 197 -2.96 -10.84 -7.07
N SER A 198 -1.99 -11.17 -7.93
CA SER A 198 -0.91 -12.10 -7.56
C SER A 198 -0.05 -11.54 -6.44
N ARG A 199 0.35 -12.42 -5.51
CA ARG A 199 1.25 -12.13 -4.38
C ARG A 199 2.67 -12.62 -4.64
N VAL A 200 2.94 -13.21 -5.81
CA VAL A 200 4.28 -13.68 -6.17
C VAL A 200 5.26 -12.50 -6.17
N GLY A 201 6.31 -12.60 -5.34
CA GLY A 201 7.30 -11.54 -5.17
C GLY A 201 6.85 -10.43 -4.21
N VAL A 202 5.86 -10.67 -3.35
CA VAL A 202 5.48 -9.80 -2.23
C VAL A 202 5.92 -10.48 -0.93
N ILE A 203 6.54 -9.74 -0.01
CA ILE A 203 6.90 -10.26 1.33
C ILE A 203 5.59 -10.56 2.08
N PRO A 204 5.32 -11.83 2.44
CA PRO A 204 4.04 -12.25 2.96
C PRO A 204 3.89 -12.02 4.47
N ILE A 205 2.64 -12.05 4.93
CA ILE A 205 2.23 -12.34 6.31
C ILE A 205 1.36 -13.60 6.32
N SER A 206 0.35 -13.65 5.45
CA SER A 206 -0.68 -14.68 5.48
C SER A 206 -1.20 -15.00 4.09
N ASP A 207 -1.00 -16.25 3.67
CA ASP A 207 -1.53 -16.81 2.44
C ASP A 207 -3.07 -16.89 2.42
N ALA A 208 -3.74 -16.90 3.57
CA ALA A 208 -5.19 -16.81 3.65
C ALA A 208 -5.76 -15.39 3.41
N GLN A 209 -5.01 -14.34 3.74
CA GLN A 209 -5.57 -12.98 3.83
C GLN A 209 -4.90 -11.93 2.94
N ASP A 210 -3.61 -12.09 2.64
CA ASP A 210 -2.83 -11.08 1.93
C ASP A 210 -3.37 -10.76 0.53
N SER A 211 -3.50 -9.47 0.26
CA SER A 211 -3.84 -8.97 -1.06
C SER A 211 -3.17 -7.63 -1.35
N PRO A 212 -2.37 -7.53 -2.42
CA PRO A 212 -1.99 -6.24 -2.99
C PRO A 212 -3.20 -5.53 -3.56
N GLY A 213 -3.22 -4.20 -3.52
CA GLY A 213 -4.34 -3.41 -4.00
C GLY A 213 -3.99 -1.96 -4.29
N PRO A 214 -4.83 -1.27 -5.08
CA PRO A 214 -4.60 0.11 -5.47
C PRO A 214 -4.90 1.10 -4.35
N MET A 215 -4.14 2.20 -4.34
CA MET A 215 -4.42 3.41 -3.59
C MET A 215 -4.37 4.62 -4.54
N ALA A 216 -5.38 5.47 -4.50
CA ALA A 216 -5.52 6.62 -5.40
C ALA A 216 -6.37 7.74 -4.78
N ARG A 217 -6.45 8.92 -5.43
CA ARG A 217 -7.33 10.02 -4.97
C ARG A 217 -8.79 9.86 -5.38
N SER A 218 -9.10 8.99 -6.34
CA SER A 218 -10.45 8.80 -6.85
C SER A 218 -10.76 7.32 -7.05
N VAL A 219 -12.05 6.96 -7.00
CA VAL A 219 -12.52 5.58 -7.23
C VAL A 219 -12.19 5.11 -8.63
N VAL A 220 -12.30 6.00 -9.63
CA VAL A 220 -12.02 5.67 -11.03
C VAL A 220 -10.53 5.40 -11.26
N ASP A 221 -9.65 6.19 -10.64
CA ASP A 221 -8.20 5.95 -10.69
C ASP A 221 -7.80 4.65 -9.97
N ALA A 222 -8.39 4.36 -8.80
CA ALA A 222 -8.18 3.10 -8.10
C ALA A 222 -8.66 1.90 -8.94
N ALA A 223 -9.81 2.03 -9.61
CA ALA A 223 -10.34 1.01 -10.51
C ALA A 223 -9.40 0.76 -11.70
N LEU A 224 -8.88 1.83 -12.34
CA LEU A 224 -7.89 1.71 -13.43
C LEU A 224 -6.66 0.92 -12.98
N LEU A 225 -6.11 1.23 -11.82
CA LEU A 225 -4.96 0.51 -11.29
C LEU A 225 -5.32 -0.94 -10.95
N LEU A 226 -6.51 -1.21 -10.41
CA LEU A 226 -6.95 -2.57 -10.13
C LEU A 226 -7.08 -3.41 -11.41
N GLU A 227 -7.56 -2.85 -12.52
CA GLU A 227 -7.61 -3.57 -13.80
C GLU A 227 -6.21 -4.02 -14.25
N VAL A 228 -5.22 -3.14 -14.09
CA VAL A 228 -3.81 -3.47 -14.42
C VAL A 228 -3.27 -4.55 -13.50
N LEU A 229 -3.48 -4.42 -12.18
CA LEU A 229 -2.96 -5.37 -11.19
C LEU A 229 -3.61 -6.75 -11.33
N SER A 230 -4.93 -6.80 -11.50
CA SER A 230 -5.69 -8.05 -11.52
C SER A 230 -5.80 -8.69 -12.91
N GLY A 231 -5.68 -7.90 -13.98
CA GLY A 231 -6.01 -8.32 -15.34
C GLY A 231 -7.51 -8.39 -15.62
N ILE A 232 -8.36 -8.03 -14.64
CA ILE A 232 -9.81 -7.98 -14.80
C ILE A 232 -10.18 -6.67 -15.49
N THR A 233 -10.96 -6.74 -16.58
CA THR A 233 -11.39 -5.56 -17.34
C THR A 233 -12.80 -5.10 -16.94
N GLY A 234 -13.11 -3.81 -17.07
CA GLY A 234 -14.46 -3.25 -16.92
C GLY A 234 -14.73 -2.63 -15.54
N LEU A 235 -13.76 -2.59 -14.64
CA LEU A 235 -13.83 -1.94 -13.34
C LEU A 235 -13.92 -0.41 -13.48
N VAL A 236 -13.22 0.20 -14.44
CA VAL A 236 -13.34 1.64 -14.73
C VAL A 236 -14.75 1.99 -15.20
N ALA A 237 -15.34 1.14 -16.04
CA ALA A 237 -16.72 1.30 -16.48
C ALA A 237 -17.71 1.13 -15.32
N ALA A 238 -17.48 0.14 -14.45
CA ALA A 238 -18.28 -0.07 -13.25
C ALA A 238 -18.21 1.12 -12.28
N ALA A 239 -17.03 1.72 -12.09
CA ALA A 239 -16.83 2.89 -11.24
C ALA A 239 -17.58 4.14 -11.73
N ASN A 240 -17.88 4.22 -13.03
CA ASN A 240 -18.64 5.32 -13.65
C ASN A 240 -20.12 4.96 -13.92
N SER A 241 -20.57 3.81 -13.43
CA SER A 241 -21.90 3.30 -13.71
C SER A 241 -22.97 4.00 -12.87
N ASN A 242 -24.12 4.29 -13.48
CA ASN A 242 -25.32 4.79 -12.79
C ASN A 242 -26.38 3.69 -12.56
N GLN A 243 -25.97 2.42 -12.68
CA GLN A 243 -26.88 1.29 -12.42
C GLN A 243 -27.42 1.36 -10.99
N PRO A 244 -28.72 1.04 -10.77
CA PRO A 244 -29.29 1.04 -9.43
C PRO A 244 -28.51 0.08 -8.51
N LEU A 245 -28.13 0.57 -7.33
CA LEU A 245 -27.47 -0.25 -6.31
C LEU A 245 -28.37 -0.42 -5.09
N ARG A 246 -28.16 -1.52 -4.36
CA ARG A 246 -28.77 -1.77 -3.05
C ARG A 246 -27.65 -1.89 -2.03
N ILE A 247 -27.62 -1.00 -1.03
CA ILE A 247 -26.57 -0.97 -0.01
C ILE A 247 -27.19 -1.25 1.36
N GLY A 248 -26.59 -2.21 2.08
CA GLY A 248 -26.90 -2.49 3.48
C GLY A 248 -26.18 -1.52 4.41
N ILE A 249 -26.91 -0.86 5.31
CA ILE A 249 -26.36 0.06 6.31
C ILE A 249 -26.38 -0.63 7.68
N VAL A 250 -25.21 -0.75 8.32
CA VAL A 250 -25.03 -1.42 9.61
C VAL A 250 -24.78 -0.38 10.71
N LYS A 251 -25.86 0.14 11.32
CA LYS A 251 -25.72 1.16 12.39
C LYS A 251 -25.13 0.62 13.70
N SER A 252 -25.18 -0.70 13.90
CA SER A 252 -24.57 -1.34 15.08
C SER A 252 -23.04 -1.29 15.08
N TRP A 253 -22.41 -0.88 13.98
CA TRP A 253 -20.95 -0.74 13.83
C TRP A 253 -20.48 0.71 13.87
N LEU A 254 -21.36 1.65 14.21
CA LEU A 254 -20.96 3.03 14.45
C LEU A 254 -19.92 3.11 15.56
N SER A 255 -19.04 4.11 15.43
CA SER A 255 -17.87 4.26 16.30
C SER A 255 -18.24 4.64 17.73
N GLY A 256 -19.41 5.25 17.92
CA GLY A 256 -19.81 5.88 19.18
C GLY A 256 -19.16 7.26 19.39
N ASP A 257 -18.25 7.68 18.51
CA ASP A 257 -17.73 9.04 18.48
C ASP A 257 -18.70 9.97 17.75
N ALA A 258 -19.12 11.05 18.43
CA ALA A 258 -20.14 11.94 17.91
C ALA A 258 -19.74 12.61 16.57
N GLY A 259 -18.46 12.92 16.37
CA GLY A 259 -17.99 13.55 15.14
C GLY A 259 -17.99 12.59 13.96
N THR A 260 -17.47 11.39 14.17
CA THR A 260 -17.41 10.32 13.16
C THR A 260 -18.82 9.84 12.79
N ASP A 261 -19.68 9.62 13.79
CA ASP A 261 -21.05 9.18 13.57
C ASP A 261 -21.89 10.26 12.85
N GLN A 262 -21.64 11.55 13.10
CA GLN A 262 -22.24 12.63 12.33
C GLN A 262 -21.81 12.61 10.85
N LEU A 263 -20.52 12.39 10.57
CA LEU A 263 -20.01 12.29 9.20
C LEU A 263 -20.59 11.08 8.46
N PHE A 264 -20.78 9.96 9.16
CA PHE A 264 -21.49 8.81 8.62
C PHE A 264 -22.92 9.16 8.18
N GLU A 265 -23.69 9.83 9.04
CA GLU A 265 -25.07 10.23 8.70
C GLU A 265 -25.12 11.21 7.52
N VAL A 266 -24.12 12.10 7.39
CA VAL A 266 -23.95 12.96 6.21
C VAL A 266 -23.73 12.13 4.95
N ALA A 267 -22.86 11.11 4.99
CA ALA A 267 -22.60 10.23 3.86
C ALA A 267 -23.84 9.41 3.45
N VAL A 268 -24.56 8.82 4.42
CA VAL A 268 -25.82 8.09 4.18
C VAL A 268 -26.87 9.02 3.57
N SER A 269 -27.00 10.25 4.08
CA SER A 269 -27.92 11.25 3.54
C SER A 269 -27.57 11.70 2.12
N ALA A 270 -26.28 11.72 1.77
CA ALA A 270 -25.83 12.00 0.41
C ALA A 270 -26.20 10.84 -0.53
N LEU A 271 -25.94 9.58 -0.12
CA LEU A 271 -26.30 8.38 -0.90
C LEU A 271 -27.81 8.29 -1.14
N ALA A 272 -28.64 8.63 -0.16
CA ALA A 272 -30.11 8.61 -0.26
C ALA A 272 -30.67 9.54 -1.35
N LYS A 273 -29.88 10.53 -1.81
CA LYS A 273 -30.25 11.47 -2.89
C LYS A 273 -29.85 10.98 -4.28
N THR A 274 -29.26 9.79 -4.38
CA THR A 274 -28.81 9.16 -5.63
C THR A 274 -29.71 8.00 -6.02
N ASN A 275 -29.37 7.24 -7.07
CA ASN A 275 -30.10 6.04 -7.51
C ASN A 275 -29.80 4.79 -6.65
N VAL A 276 -29.45 4.98 -5.37
CA VAL A 276 -29.09 3.91 -4.43
C VAL A 276 -30.25 3.65 -3.48
N THR A 277 -30.65 2.38 -3.38
CA THR A 277 -31.59 1.91 -2.36
C THR A 277 -30.82 1.56 -1.09
N LEU A 278 -31.07 2.27 0.00
CA LEU A 278 -30.47 2.02 1.30
C LEU A 278 -31.38 1.12 2.15
N VAL A 279 -30.81 0.07 2.74
CA VAL A 279 -31.52 -0.87 3.60
C VAL A 279 -30.75 -0.99 4.91
N GLU A 280 -31.36 -0.62 6.03
CA GLU A 280 -30.76 -0.91 7.33
C GLU A 280 -30.76 -2.43 7.55
N ILE A 281 -29.60 -3.01 7.86
CA ILE A 281 -29.43 -4.43 8.11
C ILE A 281 -28.76 -4.65 9.46
N LYS A 282 -29.02 -5.80 10.07
CA LYS A 282 -28.38 -6.21 11.32
C LYS A 282 -27.26 -7.19 10.99
N VAL A 283 -26.05 -6.79 11.31
CA VAL A 283 -24.86 -7.65 11.25
C VAL A 283 -24.21 -7.58 12.63
N SER A 284 -24.06 -8.72 13.28
CA SER A 284 -23.32 -8.79 14.54
C SER A 284 -21.87 -8.42 14.30
N ALA A 285 -21.25 -7.71 15.23
CA ALA A 285 -19.79 -7.59 15.22
C ALA A 285 -19.17 -9.00 15.30
N PRO A 286 -17.99 -9.23 14.70
CA PRO A 286 -17.24 -10.47 14.88
C PRO A 286 -17.10 -10.79 16.37
N ALA A 287 -17.25 -12.07 16.73
CA ALA A 287 -16.99 -12.52 18.09
C ALA A 287 -15.49 -12.39 18.40
N GLU A 288 -15.14 -12.20 19.67
CA GLU A 288 -13.73 -12.15 20.12
C GLU A 288 -12.94 -13.39 19.68
N SER A 289 -13.58 -14.56 19.64
CA SER A 289 -12.96 -15.79 19.14
C SER A 289 -12.45 -15.68 17.71
N ILE A 290 -13.11 -14.90 16.85
CA ILE A 290 -12.66 -14.71 15.46
C ILE A 290 -11.31 -13.96 15.43
N GLY A 291 -11.12 -12.98 16.32
CA GLY A 291 -9.85 -12.27 16.43
C GLY A 291 -8.74 -13.17 16.98
N ASN A 292 -9.06 -14.09 17.90
CA ASN A 292 -8.11 -15.09 18.38
C ASN A 292 -7.74 -16.10 17.29
N ASP A 293 -8.73 -16.61 16.56
CA ASP A 293 -8.52 -17.54 15.44
C ASP A 293 -7.68 -16.89 14.34
N GLU A 294 -7.95 -15.61 14.02
CA GLU A 294 -7.14 -14.82 13.10
C GLU A 294 -5.71 -14.67 13.61
N TYR A 295 -5.52 -14.26 14.86
CA TYR A 295 -4.20 -14.11 15.46
C TYR A 295 -3.37 -15.40 15.35
N GLU A 296 -3.95 -16.55 15.72
CA GLU A 296 -3.28 -17.85 15.60
C GLU A 296 -2.95 -18.19 14.14
N CYS A 297 -3.89 -17.97 13.22
CA CYS A 297 -3.70 -18.17 11.79
C CYS A 297 -2.52 -17.35 11.25
N LEU A 298 -2.47 -16.05 11.58
CA LEU A 298 -1.41 -15.15 11.14
C LEU A 298 -0.04 -15.59 11.66
N LEU A 299 0.07 -16.06 12.91
CA LEU A 299 1.36 -16.45 13.45
C LEU A 299 1.91 -17.73 12.81
N HIS A 300 1.06 -18.73 12.56
CA HIS A 300 1.48 -19.96 11.87
C HIS A 300 1.85 -19.67 10.40
N GLU A 301 0.99 -18.97 9.66
CA GLU A 301 1.27 -18.64 8.26
C GLU A 301 2.50 -17.74 8.12
N LEU A 302 2.77 -16.85 9.06
CA LEU A 302 3.98 -16.01 9.03
C LEU A 302 5.26 -16.84 9.02
N VAL A 303 5.34 -17.92 9.81
CA VAL A 303 6.52 -18.80 9.85
C VAL A 303 6.68 -19.53 8.52
N ASP A 304 5.59 -20.14 8.04
CA ASP A 304 5.58 -20.95 6.81
C ASP A 304 5.85 -20.11 5.56
N ASP A 305 5.18 -18.97 5.44
CA ASP A 305 5.24 -18.12 4.26
C ASP A 305 6.59 -17.39 4.17
N LEU A 306 7.13 -16.90 5.29
CA LEU A 306 8.49 -16.35 5.30
C LEU A 306 9.55 -17.44 5.10
N GLY A 307 9.34 -18.64 5.65
CA GLY A 307 10.20 -19.80 5.41
C GLY A 307 10.24 -20.22 3.93
N THR A 308 9.16 -20.00 3.19
CA THR A 308 9.08 -20.23 1.75
C THR A 308 9.68 -19.08 0.95
N TYR A 309 9.42 -17.83 1.36
CA TYR A 309 9.80 -16.63 0.61
C TYR A 309 11.28 -16.27 0.76
N LEU A 310 11.81 -16.27 1.98
CA LEU A 310 13.14 -15.73 2.30
C LEU A 310 14.31 -16.48 1.63
N PRO A 311 14.29 -17.83 1.48
CA PRO A 311 15.36 -18.55 0.78
C PRO A 311 15.57 -18.11 -0.68
N GLY A 312 14.49 -17.72 -1.37
CA GLY A 312 14.57 -17.17 -2.73
C GLY A 312 14.96 -15.70 -2.77
N ARG A 313 14.81 -14.98 -1.65
CA ARG A 313 15.02 -13.54 -1.54
C ARG A 313 16.45 -13.17 -1.15
N THR A 314 17.08 -13.95 -0.28
CA THR A 314 18.42 -13.68 0.25
C THR A 314 19.41 -14.72 -0.29
N ASN A 315 20.72 -14.41 -0.30
CA ASN A 315 21.74 -15.34 -0.80
C ASN A 315 22.02 -16.50 0.19
N GLY A 316 21.00 -16.96 0.93
CA GLY A 316 21.11 -18.02 1.93
C GLY A 316 21.44 -17.57 3.35
N GLU A 317 21.50 -16.26 3.62
CA GLU A 317 21.88 -15.72 4.94
C GLU A 317 20.67 -15.51 5.87
N ILE A 318 19.61 -14.83 5.39
CA ILE A 318 18.34 -14.66 6.13
C ILE A 318 17.28 -15.49 5.41
N VAL A 319 17.08 -16.73 5.86
CA VAL A 319 16.26 -17.74 5.16
C VAL A 319 14.99 -18.15 5.91
N SER A 320 14.76 -17.58 7.09
CA SER A 320 13.61 -17.90 7.95
C SER A 320 13.32 -16.75 8.90
N LEU A 321 12.13 -16.79 9.53
CA LEU A 321 11.78 -15.86 10.60
C LEU A 321 12.77 -15.91 11.78
N ALA A 322 13.29 -17.09 12.12
CA ALA A 322 14.29 -17.24 13.18
C ALA A 322 15.60 -16.47 12.90
N GLU A 323 16.06 -16.45 11.65
CA GLU A 323 17.25 -15.66 11.28
C GLU A 323 16.94 -14.15 11.25
N VAL A 324 15.70 -13.74 10.92
CA VAL A 324 15.26 -12.34 11.09
C VAL A 324 15.29 -11.93 12.57
N VAL A 325 14.74 -12.75 13.46
CA VAL A 325 14.75 -12.52 14.92
C VAL A 325 16.18 -12.38 15.44
N LYS A 326 17.08 -13.27 15.01
CA LYS A 326 18.51 -13.22 15.37
C LYS A 326 19.21 -11.98 14.81
N PHE A 327 18.91 -11.59 13.57
CA PHE A 327 19.41 -10.36 12.99
C PHE A 327 18.99 -9.14 13.83
N ASN A 328 17.71 -9.05 14.20
CA ASN A 328 17.19 -7.94 14.99
C ASN A 328 17.86 -7.84 16.36
N LEU A 329 18.06 -8.97 17.05
CA LEU A 329 18.78 -9.01 18.33
C LEU A 329 20.24 -8.54 18.20
N ALA A 330 20.93 -8.94 17.12
CA ALA A 330 22.29 -8.48 16.82
C ALA A 330 22.36 -6.99 16.43
N ASN A 331 21.25 -6.40 15.99
CA ASN A 331 21.15 -5.03 15.50
C ASN A 331 20.16 -4.18 16.32
N ALA A 332 20.01 -4.48 17.62
CA ALA A 332 18.98 -3.95 18.50
C ALA A 332 18.93 -2.41 18.57
N GLU A 333 20.10 -1.75 18.48
CA GLU A 333 20.21 -0.28 18.46
C GLU A 333 19.47 0.39 17.28
N THR A 334 19.17 -0.38 16.24
CA THR A 334 18.44 0.09 15.05
C THR A 334 17.08 -0.57 14.92
N GLU A 335 17.03 -1.90 14.94
CA GLU A 335 15.80 -2.65 14.72
C GLU A 335 14.87 -2.55 15.94
N LEU A 336 15.39 -2.71 17.16
CA LEU A 336 14.59 -2.77 18.39
C LEU A 336 14.57 -1.45 19.16
N LYS A 337 14.96 -0.36 18.51
CA LYS A 337 15.14 0.97 19.13
C LYS A 337 13.89 1.51 19.80
N HIS A 338 12.72 1.32 19.19
CA HIS A 338 11.46 1.91 19.65
C HIS A 338 10.47 0.90 20.23
N PHE A 339 10.50 -0.34 19.74
CA PHE A 339 9.65 -1.44 20.20
C PHE A 339 10.29 -2.78 19.83
N GLY A 340 9.83 -3.86 20.46
CA GLY A 340 10.38 -5.20 20.31
C GLY A 340 9.95 -5.92 19.03
N GLN A 341 9.92 -7.25 19.14
CA GLN A 341 9.51 -8.18 18.09
C GLN A 341 8.61 -9.31 18.63
N GLU A 342 7.77 -8.98 19.61
CA GLU A 342 7.01 -9.96 20.39
C GLU A 342 6.11 -10.88 19.54
N LEU A 343 5.65 -10.42 18.38
CA LEU A 343 4.84 -11.25 17.47
C LEU A 343 5.68 -12.26 16.71
N PHE A 344 6.94 -11.93 16.39
CA PHE A 344 7.86 -12.88 15.79
C PHE A 344 8.26 -13.97 16.78
N ASP A 345 8.54 -13.58 18.03
CA ASP A 345 8.87 -14.53 19.10
C ASP A 345 7.68 -15.47 19.34
N ALA A 346 6.44 -14.92 19.42
CA ALA A 346 5.23 -15.72 19.57
C ALA A 346 4.99 -16.68 18.39
N ALA A 347 5.24 -16.25 17.15
CA ALA A 347 5.12 -17.11 15.98
C ALA A 347 6.09 -18.29 16.04
N LEU A 348 7.34 -18.06 16.42
CA LEU A 348 8.35 -19.12 16.56
C LEU A 348 8.03 -20.09 17.71
N ASP A 349 7.40 -19.62 18.79
CA ASP A 349 7.00 -20.46 19.92
C ASP A 349 5.81 -21.38 19.59
N LEU A 350 4.94 -20.99 18.66
CA LEU A 350 3.81 -21.80 18.20
C LEU A 350 4.23 -22.94 17.25
N GLY A 351 5.33 -22.74 16.52
CA GLY A 351 5.85 -23.68 15.51
C GLY A 351 5.01 -23.73 14.24
#